data_AF-A0A2H3FPB1-F1
#
_entry.id   AF-A0A2H3FPB1-F1
#
_cell.length_a   1.000
_cell.length_b   1.000
_cell.length_c   1.000
_cell.angle_alpha   90.00
_cell.angle_beta   90.00
_cell.angle_gamma   90.00
#
_symmetry.space_group_name_H-M   'P 1'
#
loop_
_entity.id
_entity.type
_entity.pdbx_description
1 polymer ?
#
loop_
_entity_poly.entity_id
_entity_poly.type
_entity_poly.pdbx_seq_one_letter_code
_entity_poly.pdbx_strand_id
1 'polypeptide(L)'
;MDMPGEKVGISCSSTLTNFEPEKVLQILRDWSQVVDRLILGQHEPMREKELESSYHTPEFTEFMRGGWDKANELLGWKEFDDTRWTLKCKTTASPQCHKFHCTPLAQPRTEFSWFACYKYTMSEFQRIIQSSGWSVSKCYRDEKTRMSMYNIIPAQKTDAGSLEGTPLARHV
;
A
#
# COMPACT_ATOMS: atom_id res chain seq x y z
N MET A 1 6.32 37.04 9.01
CA MET A 1 5.45 35.87 9.26
C MET A 1 6.19 34.68 8.69
N ASP A 2 6.60 33.73 9.53
CA ASP A 2 7.23 32.50 9.04
C ASP A 2 6.22 31.75 8.17
N MET A 3 6.60 31.47 6.92
CA MET A 3 5.79 30.61 6.08
C MET A 3 5.72 29.23 6.74
N PRO A 4 4.53 28.64 6.93
CA PRO A 4 4.44 27.28 7.42
C PRO A 4 5.26 26.39 6.48
N GLY A 5 6.19 25.62 7.03
CA GLY A 5 7.05 24.72 6.26
C GLY A 5 6.27 23.71 5.43
N GLU A 6 6.95 23.06 4.47
CA GLU A 6 6.35 22.06 3.58
C GLU A 6 5.64 20.95 4.39
N LYS A 7 4.34 20.71 4.12
CA LYS A 7 3.59 19.64 4.78
C LYS A 7 3.89 18.30 4.11
N VAL A 8 4.53 17.40 4.85
CA VAL A 8 4.87 16.06 4.35
C VAL A 8 3.96 15.01 4.97
N GLY A 9 3.19 14.31 4.14
CA GLY A 9 2.45 13.11 4.53
C GLY A 9 3.28 11.84 4.34
N ILE A 10 2.97 10.80 5.09
CA ILE A 10 3.72 9.53 5.04
C ILE A 10 2.79 8.33 5.15
N SER A 11 3.07 7.32 4.32
CA SER A 11 2.44 6.01 4.41
C SER A 11 3.49 4.93 4.15
N CYS A 12 4.05 4.41 5.22
CA CYS A 12 5.10 3.40 5.16
C CYS A 12 4.55 1.96 5.15
N SER A 13 5.46 1.00 4.94
CA SER A 13 5.21 -0.43 5.14
C SER A 13 4.14 -1.02 4.21
N SER A 14 3.96 -0.46 3.01
CA SER A 14 2.97 -0.94 2.03
C SER A 14 1.52 -0.85 2.50
N THR A 15 1.22 -0.03 3.52
CA THR A 15 -0.13 0.05 4.11
C THR A 15 -1.16 0.70 3.17
N LEU A 16 -0.75 1.70 2.37
CA LEU A 16 -1.59 2.27 1.32
C LEU A 16 -2.07 1.20 0.33
N THR A 17 -1.22 0.21 0.03
CA THR A 17 -1.55 -0.86 -0.91
C THR A 17 -2.28 -2.04 -0.24
N ASN A 18 -2.90 -1.81 0.92
CA ASN A 18 -3.94 -2.71 1.41
C ASN A 18 -5.29 -2.47 0.72
N PHE A 19 -5.38 -1.41 -0.10
CA PHE A 19 -6.56 -1.07 -0.89
C PHE A 19 -6.32 -1.36 -2.39
N GLU A 20 -7.42 -1.54 -3.11
CA GLU A 20 -7.41 -1.71 -4.57
C GLU A 20 -6.93 -0.44 -5.30
N PRO A 21 -6.39 -0.58 -6.54
CA PRO A 21 -5.81 0.54 -7.28
C PRO A 21 -6.69 1.79 -7.33
N GLU A 22 -7.98 1.62 -7.55
CA GLU A 22 -8.97 2.70 -7.67
C GLU A 22 -9.09 3.46 -6.34
N LYS A 23 -9.09 2.73 -5.23
CA LYS A 23 -9.16 3.33 -3.89
C LYS A 23 -7.85 3.99 -3.49
N VAL A 24 -6.70 3.39 -3.84
CA VAL A 24 -5.38 4.02 -3.67
C VAL A 24 -5.33 5.35 -4.42
N LEU A 25 -5.76 5.35 -5.68
CA LEU A 25 -5.80 6.56 -6.51
C LEU A 25 -6.70 7.63 -5.92
N GLN A 26 -7.86 7.26 -5.36
CA GLN A 26 -8.73 8.22 -4.65
C GLN A 26 -8.03 8.78 -3.40
N ILE A 27 -7.42 7.94 -2.57
CA ILE A 27 -6.69 8.37 -1.36
C ILE A 27 -5.59 9.37 -1.71
N LEU A 28 -4.82 9.09 -2.77
CA LEU A 28 -3.76 9.99 -3.23
C LEU A 28 -4.30 11.34 -3.71
N ARG A 29 -5.46 11.35 -4.40
CA ARG A 29 -6.14 12.59 -4.78
C ARG A 29 -6.62 13.36 -3.55
N ASP A 30 -7.21 12.70 -2.57
CA ASP A 30 -7.66 13.35 -1.34
C ASP A 30 -6.48 13.96 -0.57
N TRP A 31 -5.35 13.26 -0.50
CA TRP A 31 -4.14 13.77 0.15
C TRP A 31 -3.54 15.00 -0.53
N SER A 32 -3.70 15.15 -1.84
CA SER A 32 -3.25 16.37 -2.56
C SER A 32 -3.88 17.66 -2.04
N GLN A 33 -5.00 17.56 -1.33
CA GLN A 33 -5.69 18.71 -0.76
C GLN A 33 -5.10 19.17 0.58
N VAL A 34 -4.29 18.34 1.23
CA VAL A 34 -3.85 18.56 2.62
C VAL A 34 -2.34 18.51 2.84
N VAL A 35 -1.58 17.89 1.92
CA VAL A 35 -0.11 17.82 1.99
C VAL A 35 0.56 18.27 0.70
N ASP A 36 1.77 18.79 0.83
CA ASP A 36 2.60 19.29 -0.28
C ASP A 36 3.46 18.20 -0.92
N ARG A 37 3.72 17.13 -0.17
CA ARG A 37 4.62 16.03 -0.48
C ARG A 37 4.14 14.76 0.22
N LEU A 38 4.38 13.61 -0.40
CA LEU A 38 4.12 12.31 0.20
C LEU A 38 5.36 11.41 0.13
N ILE A 39 5.59 10.67 1.22
CA ILE A 39 6.52 9.55 1.27
C ILE A 39 5.72 8.25 1.35
N LEU A 40 5.82 7.39 0.32
CA LEU A 40 5.07 6.15 0.22
C LEU A 40 6.02 4.95 0.24
N GLY A 41 5.75 3.97 1.09
CA GLY A 41 6.39 2.66 1.06
C GLY A 41 5.51 1.65 0.34
N GLN A 42 6.10 0.83 -0.53
CA GLN A 42 5.40 -0.24 -1.23
C GLN A 42 6.31 -1.46 -1.38
N HIS A 43 5.81 -2.62 -0.98
CA HIS A 43 6.52 -3.89 -1.12
C HIS A 43 6.19 -4.51 -2.46
N GLU A 44 7.21 -4.75 -3.29
CA GLU A 44 7.04 -5.29 -4.64
C GLU A 44 6.64 -6.77 -4.65
N PRO A 45 6.17 -7.28 -5.80
CA PRO A 45 5.95 -8.70 -5.99
C PRO A 45 7.24 -9.51 -5.80
N MET A 46 7.12 -10.66 -5.13
CA MET A 46 8.23 -11.61 -4.96
C MET A 46 7.84 -12.99 -5.49
N ARG A 47 8.74 -13.97 -5.35
CA ARG A 47 8.42 -15.36 -5.67
C ARG A 47 7.54 -15.95 -4.58
N GLU A 48 6.66 -16.88 -4.94
CA GLU A 48 5.64 -17.46 -4.04
C GLU A 48 6.19 -17.96 -2.70
N LYS A 49 7.33 -18.67 -2.72
CA LYS A 49 7.98 -19.16 -1.47
C LYS A 49 8.43 -18.05 -0.52
N GLU A 50 8.83 -16.89 -1.04
CA GLU A 50 9.26 -15.74 -0.23
C GLU A 50 8.06 -14.92 0.27
N LEU A 51 6.88 -15.13 -0.33
CA LEU A 51 5.62 -14.48 0.01
C LEU A 51 4.82 -15.28 1.04
N GLU A 52 4.86 -16.61 0.95
CA GLU A 52 4.23 -17.50 1.92
C GLU A 52 4.69 -17.19 3.35
N SER A 53 5.97 -16.91 3.54
CA SER A 53 6.55 -16.63 4.87
C SER A 53 6.07 -15.33 5.53
N SER A 54 5.38 -14.43 4.81
CA SER A 54 4.95 -13.13 5.36
C SER A 54 3.53 -13.14 5.91
N TYR A 55 2.62 -13.90 5.28
CA TYR A 55 1.19 -13.90 5.64
C TYR A 55 0.65 -15.30 5.92
N HIS A 56 1.31 -16.36 5.46
CA HIS A 56 0.87 -17.74 5.63
C HIS A 56 1.60 -18.41 6.79
N THR A 57 1.73 -17.70 7.91
CA THR A 57 2.32 -18.22 9.15
C THR A 57 1.25 -18.43 10.24
N PRO A 58 1.49 -19.32 11.22
CA PRO A 58 0.62 -19.46 12.39
C PRO A 58 0.43 -18.14 13.13
N GLU A 59 1.50 -17.37 13.33
CA GLU A 59 1.48 -16.11 14.10
C GLU A 59 0.63 -15.04 13.40
N PHE A 60 0.71 -14.93 12.06
CA PHE A 60 -0.13 -13.99 11.33
C PHE A 60 -1.60 -14.44 11.34
N THR A 61 -1.86 -15.75 11.30
CA THR A 61 -3.22 -16.30 11.43
C THR A 61 -3.79 -16.00 12.82
N GLU A 62 -2.99 -16.13 13.87
CA GLU A 62 -3.37 -15.75 15.24
C GLU A 62 -3.63 -14.25 15.37
N PHE A 63 -2.80 -13.40 14.76
CA PHE A 63 -3.06 -11.96 14.69
C PHE A 63 -4.43 -11.65 14.08
N MET A 64 -4.77 -12.31 12.97
CA MET A 64 -6.08 -12.13 12.33
C MET A 64 -7.24 -12.66 13.19
N ARG A 65 -7.04 -13.79 13.88
CA ARG A 65 -8.02 -14.34 14.85
C ARG A 65 -8.20 -13.46 16.08
N GLY A 66 -7.15 -12.76 16.52
CA GLY A 66 -7.29 -11.75 17.58
C GLY A 66 -8.31 -10.66 17.23
N GLY A 67 -8.45 -10.33 15.93
CA GLY A 67 -9.52 -9.46 15.44
C GLY A 67 -10.92 -10.06 15.61
N TRP A 68 -11.08 -11.37 15.45
CA TRP A 68 -12.34 -12.09 15.72
C TRP A 68 -12.69 -12.02 17.20
N ASP A 69 -11.72 -12.27 18.07
CA ASP A 69 -11.93 -12.21 19.52
C ASP A 69 -12.41 -10.83 19.97
N LYS A 70 -11.78 -9.77 19.48
CA LYS A 70 -12.20 -8.39 19.78
C LYS A 70 -13.55 -8.03 19.17
N ALA A 71 -13.89 -8.55 17.99
CA ALA A 71 -15.23 -8.38 17.43
C ALA A 71 -16.29 -9.10 18.29
N ASN A 72 -16.02 -10.31 18.76
CA ASN A 72 -16.92 -11.05 19.65
C ASN A 72 -17.11 -10.32 20.99
N GLU A 73 -16.03 -9.76 21.57
CA GLU A 73 -16.12 -8.92 22.77
C GLU A 73 -17.03 -7.70 22.54
N LEU A 74 -16.89 -7.02 21.40
CA LEU A 74 -17.74 -5.88 21.03
C LEU A 74 -19.22 -6.27 20.82
N LEU A 75 -19.47 -7.47 20.28
CA LEU A 75 -20.83 -7.98 20.07
C LEU A 75 -21.48 -8.47 21.37
N GLY A 76 -20.69 -8.90 22.35
CA GLY A 76 -21.19 -9.52 23.58
C GLY A 76 -21.63 -10.98 23.41
N TRP A 77 -21.38 -11.59 22.24
CA TRP A 77 -21.59 -13.01 21.99
C TRP A 77 -20.51 -13.58 21.06
N LYS A 78 -20.38 -14.91 21.04
CA LYS A 78 -19.42 -15.61 20.20
C LYS A 78 -19.98 -15.82 18.79
N GLU A 79 -19.63 -14.93 17.86
CA GLU A 79 -20.02 -15.01 16.44
C GLU A 79 -18.93 -15.65 15.58
N PHE A 80 -17.70 -15.16 15.73
CA PHE A 80 -16.56 -15.53 14.91
C PHE A 80 -15.70 -16.59 15.60
N ASP A 81 -15.71 -17.82 15.07
CA ASP A 81 -14.82 -18.91 15.48
C ASP A 81 -14.70 -19.97 14.37
N ASP A 82 -13.76 -20.90 14.52
CA ASP A 82 -13.47 -21.93 13.53
C ASP A 82 -14.62 -22.95 13.31
N THR A 83 -15.63 -22.98 14.21
CA THR A 83 -16.81 -23.87 14.07
C THR A 83 -17.92 -23.23 13.24
N ARG A 84 -17.87 -21.90 13.05
CA ARG A 84 -18.86 -21.11 12.30
C ARG A 84 -18.28 -20.43 11.08
N TRP A 85 -16.98 -20.17 11.06
CA TRP A 85 -16.28 -19.43 10.04
C TRP A 85 -14.98 -20.11 9.63
N THR A 86 -14.58 -19.90 8.38
CA THR A 86 -13.23 -20.22 7.92
C THR A 86 -12.49 -18.92 7.66
N LEU A 87 -11.22 -18.87 8.08
CA LEU A 87 -10.28 -17.81 7.74
C LEU A 87 -9.21 -18.41 6.82
N LYS A 88 -9.05 -17.87 5.62
CA LYS A 88 -8.02 -18.34 4.67
C LYS A 88 -7.36 -17.18 3.96
N CYS A 89 -6.03 -17.17 3.93
CA CYS A 89 -5.29 -16.30 3.02
C CYS A 89 -5.21 -16.96 1.64
N LYS A 90 -5.69 -16.26 0.60
CA LYS A 90 -5.54 -16.64 -0.80
C LYS A 90 -4.57 -15.68 -1.48
N THR A 91 -3.76 -16.21 -2.39
CA THR A 91 -2.82 -15.40 -3.19
C THR A 91 -3.36 -15.25 -4.62
N THR A 92 -3.36 -14.04 -5.17
CA THR A 92 -3.55 -13.80 -6.61
C THR A 92 -2.21 -13.44 -7.25
N ALA A 93 -2.07 -13.62 -8.57
CA ALA A 93 -0.82 -13.36 -9.29
C ALA A 93 -0.75 -11.99 -9.98
N SER A 94 -1.88 -11.45 -10.46
CA SER A 94 -1.89 -10.21 -11.28
C SER A 94 -3.09 -9.30 -10.94
N PRO A 95 -2.91 -8.21 -10.16
CA PRO A 95 -1.72 -7.93 -9.35
C PRO A 95 -1.51 -9.02 -8.30
N GLN A 96 -0.27 -9.18 -7.86
CA GLN A 96 0.01 -10.09 -6.77
C GLN A 96 -0.64 -9.56 -5.49
N CYS A 97 -1.42 -10.38 -4.79
CA CYS A 97 -2.14 -9.93 -3.60
C CYS A 97 -2.30 -11.06 -2.60
N HIS A 98 -2.09 -10.76 -1.32
CA HIS A 98 -2.51 -11.62 -0.22
C HIS A 98 -3.87 -11.14 0.26
N LYS A 99 -4.90 -11.98 0.15
CA LYS A 99 -6.25 -11.65 0.61
C LYS A 99 -6.69 -12.64 1.67
N PHE A 100 -6.99 -12.15 2.87
CA PHE A 100 -7.63 -12.93 3.91
C PHE A 100 -9.14 -12.86 3.70
N HIS A 101 -9.69 -14.05 3.48
CA HIS A 101 -11.10 -14.26 3.29
C HIS A 101 -11.69 -14.91 4.52
N CYS A 102 -12.84 -14.39 4.95
CA CYS A 102 -13.69 -14.99 5.95
C CYS A 102 -14.96 -15.51 5.29
N THR A 103 -15.26 -16.78 5.51
CA THR A 103 -16.42 -17.43 4.89
C THR A 103 -17.21 -18.17 5.98
N PRO A 104 -18.51 -17.87 6.18
CA PRO A 104 -19.35 -18.57 7.13
C PRO A 104 -19.63 -19.99 6.62
N LEU A 105 -19.45 -20.99 7.49
CA LEU A 105 -19.63 -22.40 7.16
C LEU A 105 -21.07 -22.74 6.77
N ALA A 106 -22.04 -22.03 7.35
CA ALA A 106 -23.45 -22.17 7.00
C ALA A 106 -23.80 -21.62 5.60
N GLN A 107 -22.97 -20.73 5.04
CA GLN A 107 -23.18 -20.12 3.72
C GLN A 107 -21.85 -20.05 2.95
N PRO A 108 -21.31 -21.19 2.49
CA PRO A 108 -19.95 -21.27 1.95
C PRO A 108 -19.74 -20.51 0.63
N ARG A 109 -20.81 -19.98 0.02
CA ARG A 109 -20.76 -19.12 -1.18
C ARG A 109 -20.63 -17.63 -0.87
N THR A 110 -20.80 -17.24 0.39
CA THR A 110 -20.73 -15.85 0.82
C THR A 110 -19.34 -15.58 1.40
N GLU A 111 -18.42 -15.08 0.59
CA GLU A 111 -17.05 -14.81 1.02
C GLU A 111 -16.84 -13.31 1.26
N PHE A 112 -16.23 -12.96 2.39
CA PHE A 112 -15.90 -11.58 2.75
C PHE A 112 -14.38 -11.38 2.73
N SER A 113 -13.91 -10.31 2.09
CA SER A 113 -12.51 -9.90 2.16
C SER A 113 -12.27 -9.11 3.44
N TRP A 114 -11.51 -9.67 4.38
CA TRP A 114 -11.18 -9.01 5.65
C TRP A 114 -9.97 -8.10 5.50
N PHE A 115 -8.94 -8.59 4.83
CA PHE A 115 -7.68 -7.88 4.63
C PHE A 115 -7.13 -8.22 3.26
N ALA A 116 -6.55 -7.24 2.59
CA ALA A 116 -5.84 -7.42 1.35
C ALA A 116 -4.48 -6.71 1.46
N CYS A 117 -3.47 -7.25 0.76
CA CYS A 117 -2.19 -6.59 0.59
C CYS A 117 -1.72 -6.77 -0.85
N TYR A 118 -1.94 -5.74 -1.66
CA TYR A 118 -1.56 -5.68 -3.06
C TYR A 118 -0.09 -5.34 -3.20
N LYS A 119 0.56 -6.05 -4.12
CA LYS A 119 1.95 -5.89 -4.52
C LYS A 119 1.96 -5.49 -5.99
N TYR A 120 2.56 -4.35 -6.27
CA TYR A 120 2.69 -3.79 -7.61
C TYR A 120 4.16 -3.78 -8.02
N THR A 121 4.45 -4.04 -9.28
CA THR A 121 5.76 -3.70 -9.82
C THR A 121 5.99 -2.19 -9.73
N MET A 122 7.25 -1.75 -9.75
CA MET A 122 7.57 -0.33 -9.70
C MET A 122 6.85 0.48 -10.80
N SER A 123 6.75 -0.08 -12.02
CA SER A 123 6.10 0.58 -13.15
C SER A 123 4.59 0.70 -12.98
N GLU A 124 3.93 -0.34 -12.44
CA GLU A 124 2.50 -0.29 -12.12
C GLU A 124 2.19 0.74 -11.04
N PHE A 125 2.97 0.76 -9.97
CA PHE A 125 2.73 1.69 -8.87
C PHE A 125 3.01 3.15 -9.27
N GLN A 126 4.06 3.39 -10.06
CA GLN A 126 4.33 4.70 -10.66
C GLN A 126 3.16 5.17 -11.54
N ARG A 127 2.54 4.27 -12.31
CA ARG A 127 1.36 4.61 -13.12
C ARG A 127 0.17 5.00 -12.24
N ILE A 128 -0.06 4.30 -11.12
CA ILE A 128 -1.12 4.67 -10.16
C ILE A 128 -0.86 6.06 -9.59
N ILE A 129 0.38 6.35 -9.16
CA ILE A 129 0.80 7.66 -8.64
C ILE A 129 0.56 8.75 -9.69
N GLN A 130 1.03 8.56 -10.92
CA GLN A 130 0.85 9.53 -12.01
C GLN A 130 -0.62 9.79 -12.33
N SER A 131 -1.44 8.73 -12.35
CA SER A 131 -2.88 8.82 -12.61
C SER A 131 -3.66 9.56 -11.50
N SER A 132 -3.04 9.74 -10.33
CA SER A 132 -3.58 10.50 -9.20
C SER A 132 -3.15 11.98 -9.19
N GLY A 133 -2.37 12.44 -10.17
CA GLY A 133 -1.91 13.84 -10.26
C GLY A 133 -0.60 14.14 -9.54
N TRP A 134 0.09 13.09 -9.08
CA TRP A 134 1.40 13.17 -8.44
C TRP A 134 2.51 12.75 -9.40
N SER A 135 3.74 13.21 -9.16
CA SER A 135 4.94 12.78 -9.86
C SER A 135 5.93 12.18 -8.87
N VAL A 136 6.63 11.12 -9.30
CA VAL A 136 7.71 10.52 -8.50
C VAL A 136 8.96 11.35 -8.68
N SER A 137 9.36 12.07 -7.64
CA SER A 137 10.60 12.87 -7.64
C SER A 137 11.83 12.02 -7.30
N LYS A 138 11.66 11.01 -6.44
CA LYS A 138 12.73 10.10 -6.03
C LYS A 138 12.16 8.74 -5.66
N CYS A 139 12.91 7.69 -5.94
CA CYS A 139 12.58 6.33 -5.51
C CYS A 139 13.84 5.64 -5.01
N TYR A 140 13.73 4.97 -3.87
CA TYR A 140 14.78 4.11 -3.33
C TYR A 140 14.21 2.71 -3.14
N ARG A 141 14.97 1.70 -3.55
CA ARG A 141 14.58 0.31 -3.40
C ARG A 141 15.59 -0.41 -2.52
N ASP A 142 15.10 -1.10 -1.51
CA ASP A 142 15.90 -2.03 -0.74
C ASP A 142 15.93 -3.39 -1.44
N GLU A 143 17.10 -3.82 -1.89
CA GLU A 143 17.24 -5.07 -2.66
C GLU A 143 16.99 -6.33 -1.82
N LYS A 144 17.20 -6.26 -0.50
CA LYS A 144 17.00 -7.39 0.42
C LYS A 144 15.52 -7.66 0.67
N THR A 145 14.76 -6.61 0.93
CA THR A 145 13.34 -6.69 1.32
C THR A 145 12.38 -6.41 0.18
N ARG A 146 12.88 -5.96 -0.98
CA ARG A 146 12.06 -5.51 -2.13
C ARG A 146 11.07 -4.39 -1.76
N MET A 147 11.32 -3.68 -0.66
CA MET A 147 10.57 -2.49 -0.27
C MET A 147 11.09 -1.29 -1.06
N SER A 148 10.17 -0.60 -1.74
CA SER A 148 10.44 0.66 -2.43
C SER A 148 9.83 1.83 -1.66
N MET A 149 10.62 2.89 -1.49
CA MET A 149 10.23 4.16 -0.87
C MET A 149 10.18 5.26 -1.94
N TYR A 150 9.01 5.82 -2.17
CA TYR A 150 8.72 6.84 -3.17
C TYR A 150 8.57 8.19 -2.48
N ASN A 151 9.32 9.19 -2.96
CA ASN A 151 9.08 10.59 -2.67
C ASN A 151 8.29 11.19 -3.83
N ILE A 152 7.05 11.59 -3.57
CA ILE A 152 6.17 12.12 -4.61
C ILE A 152 5.75 13.55 -4.31
N ILE A 153 5.64 14.35 -5.36
CA ILE A 153 5.26 15.77 -5.33
C ILE A 153 4.13 16.01 -6.35
N PRO A 154 3.36 17.10 -6.25
CA PRO A 154 2.34 17.43 -7.24
C PRO A 154 2.95 17.54 -8.65
N ALA A 155 2.30 16.95 -9.65
CA ALA A 155 2.81 16.93 -11.03
C ALA A 155 2.98 18.33 -11.64
N GLN A 156 2.25 19.34 -11.16
CA GLN A 156 2.43 20.73 -11.62
C GLN A 156 3.70 21.40 -11.07
N LYS A 157 4.32 20.86 -10.00
CA LYS A 157 5.56 21.41 -9.44
C LYS A 157 6.82 21.00 -10.23
N THR A 158 6.73 20.09 -11.21
CA THR A 158 7.90 19.63 -11.97
C THR A 158 8.31 20.57 -13.12
N ASP A 159 7.50 21.55 -13.50
CA ASP A 159 7.81 22.47 -14.62
C ASP A 159 8.52 23.78 -14.19
N ALA A 160 8.67 24.02 -12.87
CA ALA A 160 9.28 25.25 -12.36
C ALA A 160 10.81 25.14 -12.11
N GLY A 161 11.44 24.01 -12.46
CA GLY A 161 12.82 23.70 -12.07
C GLY A 161 13.84 23.49 -13.20
N SER A 162 13.47 23.66 -14.47
CA SER A 162 14.37 23.35 -15.60
C SER A 162 14.63 24.54 -16.52
N LEU A 163 14.94 25.73 -15.98
CA LEU A 163 15.48 26.84 -16.75
C LEU A 163 16.39 27.72 -15.89
N GLU A 164 17.60 27.26 -15.58
CA GLU A 164 18.77 28.15 -15.54
C GLU A 164 19.97 27.40 -16.14
N GLY A 165 20.44 27.89 -17.28
CA GLY A 165 21.49 27.28 -18.07
C GLY A 165 22.85 27.40 -17.39
N THR A 166 23.57 26.28 -17.33
CA THR A 166 25.00 26.28 -17.06
C THR A 166 25.71 26.92 -18.26
N PRO A 167 26.47 28.02 -18.10
CA PRO A 167 27.31 28.53 -19.18
C PRO A 167 28.44 27.51 -19.40
N LEU A 168 28.63 27.07 -20.64
CA LEU A 168 29.85 26.34 -21.04
C LEU A 168 31.06 27.23 -20.76
N ALA A 169 31.90 26.81 -19.81
CA ALA A 169 33.24 27.33 -19.68
C ALA A 169 34.04 26.98 -20.94
N ARG A 170 34.39 28.00 -21.72
CA ARG A 170 35.42 27.91 -22.76
C ARG A 170 36.76 27.72 -22.07
N HIS A 171 37.44 26.62 -22.35
CA HIS A 171 38.87 26.51 -22.09
C HIS A 171 39.64 27.03 -23.30
N VAL A 172 40.51 28.00 -23.03
CA VAL A 172 41.67 28.41 -23.85
C VAL A 172 42.75 27.34 -23.70
#